data_AF-A0A0N4VA40-F1
#
_entry.id   AF-A0A0N4VA40-F1
#
_cell.length_a   1.000
_cell.length_b   1.000
_cell.length_c   1.000
_cell.angle_alpha   90.00
_cell.angle_beta   90.00
_cell.angle_gamma   90.00
#
_symmetry.space_group_name_H-M   'P 1'
#
loop_
_entity.id
_entity.type
_entity.pdbx_description
1 polymer ?
#
loop_
_entity_poly.entity_id
_entity_poly.type
_entity_poly.pdbx_seq_one_letter_code
_entity_poly.pdbx_strand_id
1 'polypeptide(L)'
;LIIISACNCHALGSLSKSCNQTSGQCICKNGVTGLNCNRCAQGYQQSRSPVNPCIQHCPPCKPATNKLNYKKFCRRDYAISAQVISKEVINGWVKFRLLIRDTFNRNNNYFPRRGEQSLWISSSRVLCNCPRIKVGRQYLVLGRFDKNDLSRPGIVLNQKGVVVEWDDELHKKILKLLKKESRGQCPVRRRRL
;
A
#
# COMPACT_ATOMS: atom_id res chain seq x y z
N LEU A 1 18.45 -44.21 -16.07
CA LEU A 1 17.96 -44.23 -14.67
C LEU A 1 17.32 -42.88 -14.37
N ILE A 2 15.99 -42.81 -14.34
CA ILE A 2 15.28 -41.63 -13.81
C ILE A 2 15.30 -41.80 -12.29
N ILE A 3 16.05 -40.95 -11.59
CA ILE A 3 16.01 -40.91 -10.12
C ILE A 3 14.66 -40.28 -9.73
N ILE A 4 13.68 -41.11 -9.37
CA ILE A 4 12.47 -40.61 -8.70
C ILE A 4 12.87 -40.33 -7.25
N SER A 5 13.38 -39.12 -7.00
CA SER A 5 13.58 -38.66 -5.63
C SER A 5 12.21 -38.44 -4.98
N ALA A 6 11.97 -39.08 -3.83
CA ALA A 6 10.74 -38.88 -3.10
C ALA A 6 10.63 -37.41 -2.65
N CYS A 7 9.47 -36.80 -2.90
CA CYS A 7 9.22 -35.41 -2.52
C CYS A 7 9.35 -35.24 -0.99
N ASN A 8 10.31 -34.43 -0.54
CA ASN A 8 10.51 -34.14 0.88
C ASN A 8 9.72 -32.90 1.33
N CYS A 9 8.41 -32.89 1.07
CA CYS A 9 7.54 -31.77 1.39
C CYS A 9 7.29 -31.67 2.91
N HIS A 10 7.47 -30.48 3.48
CA HIS A 10 7.31 -30.24 4.91
C HIS A 10 5.85 -30.47 5.34
N ALA A 11 5.63 -31.35 6.32
CA ALA A 11 4.30 -31.83 6.69
C ALA A 11 3.32 -30.73 7.12
N LEU A 12 3.81 -29.72 7.85
CA LEU A 12 2.98 -28.60 8.28
C LEU A 12 2.85 -27.52 7.20
N GLY A 13 3.88 -27.36 6.37
CA GLY A 13 4.02 -26.22 5.46
C GLY A 13 3.46 -26.47 4.06
N SER A 14 3.28 -27.74 3.68
CA SER A 14 2.81 -28.14 2.36
C SER A 14 1.32 -28.50 2.38
N LEU A 15 0.64 -28.32 1.25
CA LEU A 15 -0.75 -28.75 1.05
C LEU A 15 -0.85 -30.26 0.79
N SER A 16 0.20 -30.86 0.25
CA SER A 16 0.30 -32.30 0.01
C SER A 16 1.75 -32.77 0.11
N LYS A 17 1.96 -34.08 0.04
CA LYS A 17 3.30 -34.70 -0.09
C LYS A 17 3.80 -34.74 -1.53
N SER A 18 2.99 -34.26 -2.49
CA SER A 18 3.34 -34.24 -3.90
C SER A 18 4.13 -32.98 -4.24
N CYS A 19 5.08 -33.12 -5.15
CA CYS A 19 5.89 -32.04 -5.70
C CYS A 19 5.89 -32.10 -7.22
N ASN A 20 6.22 -30.98 -7.86
CA ASN A 20 6.43 -30.93 -9.29
C ASN A 20 7.57 -31.87 -9.68
N GLN A 21 7.33 -32.79 -10.61
CA GLN A 21 8.31 -33.83 -10.98
C GLN A 21 9.55 -33.28 -11.70
N THR A 22 9.46 -32.11 -12.33
CA THR A 22 10.56 -31.46 -13.04
C THR A 22 11.34 -30.51 -12.12
N SER A 23 10.66 -29.68 -11.34
CA SER A 23 11.32 -28.66 -10.50
C SER A 23 11.55 -29.10 -9.05
N GLY A 24 10.92 -30.17 -8.60
CA GLY A 24 10.92 -30.60 -7.19
C GLY A 24 10.10 -29.70 -6.26
N GLN A 25 9.42 -28.68 -6.77
CA GLN A 25 8.70 -27.71 -5.96
C GLN A 25 7.44 -28.32 -5.35
N CYS A 26 7.35 -28.32 -4.02
CA CYS A 26 6.15 -28.68 -3.26
C CYS A 26 5.08 -27.59 -3.35
N ILE A 27 3.82 -28.00 -3.21
CA ILE A 27 2.68 -27.07 -3.14
C ILE A 27 2.59 -26.53 -1.71
N CYS A 28 2.95 -25.26 -1.50
CA CYS A 28 3.00 -24.65 -0.17
C CYS A 28 1.64 -24.09 0.29
N LYS A 29 1.40 -24.14 1.61
CA LYS A 29 0.30 -23.42 2.27
C LYS A 29 0.54 -21.91 2.21
N ASN A 30 -0.51 -21.13 2.46
CA ASN A 30 -0.43 -19.68 2.47
C ASN A 30 0.62 -19.18 3.48
N GLY A 31 1.43 -18.21 3.06
CA GLY A 31 2.50 -17.65 3.89
C GLY A 31 3.74 -18.54 4.06
N VAL A 32 3.80 -19.72 3.44
CA VAL A 32 4.92 -20.66 3.49
C VAL A 32 5.69 -20.64 2.16
N THR A 33 7.01 -20.79 2.20
CA THR A 33 7.88 -20.79 1.01
C THR A 33 9.06 -21.76 1.15
N GLY A 34 9.89 -21.83 0.10
CA GLY A 34 10.99 -22.79 -0.06
C GLY A 34 10.60 -23.96 -0.96
N LEU A 35 11.59 -24.66 -1.50
CA LEU A 35 11.39 -25.83 -2.38
C LEU A 35 10.47 -26.88 -1.72
N ASN A 36 10.68 -27.07 -0.41
CA ASN A 36 10.00 -28.06 0.41
C ASN A 36 8.97 -27.44 1.37
N CYS A 37 8.64 -26.16 1.24
CA CYS A 37 7.72 -25.43 2.13
C CYS A 37 8.10 -25.45 3.62
N ASN A 38 9.40 -25.31 3.92
CA ASN A 38 9.95 -25.46 5.26
C ASN A 38 10.17 -24.14 6.02
N ARG A 39 9.84 -22.98 5.44
CA ARG A 39 10.01 -21.67 6.09
C ARG A 39 8.87 -20.72 5.75
N CYS A 40 8.63 -19.75 6.62
CA CYS A 40 7.67 -18.69 6.32
C CYS A 40 8.21 -17.76 5.24
N ALA A 41 7.33 -17.30 4.35
CA ALA A 41 7.62 -16.28 3.38
C ALA A 41 7.99 -14.96 4.07
N GLN A 42 8.65 -14.06 3.33
CA GLN A 42 8.98 -12.74 3.87
C GLN A 42 7.72 -12.02 4.37
N GLY A 43 7.77 -11.52 5.61
CA GLY A 43 6.64 -10.86 6.27
C GLY A 43 5.71 -11.80 7.05
N TYR A 44 5.93 -13.11 7.01
CA TYR A 44 5.22 -14.09 7.82
C TYR A 44 6.09 -14.61 8.96
N GLN A 45 5.46 -14.96 10.08
CA GLN A 45 6.10 -15.56 11.24
C GLN A 45 5.46 -16.89 11.57
N GLN A 46 6.25 -17.80 12.15
CA GLN A 46 5.75 -19.10 12.57
C GLN A 46 4.69 -18.93 13.65
N SER A 47 3.60 -19.67 13.50
CA SER A 47 2.48 -19.72 14.43
C SER A 47 2.41 -21.12 15.06
N ARG A 48 1.61 -21.26 16.11
CA ARG A 48 1.34 -22.56 16.75
C ARG A 48 0.25 -23.37 16.02
N SER A 49 -0.34 -22.85 14.95
CA SER A 49 -1.44 -23.50 14.23
C SER A 49 -0.89 -24.49 13.18
N PRO A 50 -1.28 -25.78 13.22
CA PRO A 50 -0.98 -26.73 12.14
C PRO A 50 -1.66 -26.38 10.81
N VAL A 51 -2.79 -25.66 10.88
CA VAL A 51 -3.57 -25.24 9.70
C VAL A 51 -2.92 -24.00 9.06
N ASN A 52 -2.55 -23.01 9.87
CA ASN A 52 -1.89 -21.78 9.43
C ASN A 52 -0.51 -21.65 10.10
N PRO A 53 0.49 -22.44 9.69
CA PRO A 53 1.81 -22.48 10.34
C PRO A 53 2.58 -21.17 10.21
N CYS A 54 2.23 -20.33 9.24
CA CYS A 54 2.82 -19.03 9.01
C CYS A 54 1.71 -17.99 8.98
N ILE A 55 1.77 -17.00 9.88
CA ILE A 55 0.80 -15.90 9.96
C ILE A 55 1.50 -14.56 9.74
N GLN A 56 0.82 -13.64 9.09
CA GLN A 56 1.31 -12.29 8.89
C GLN A 56 0.84 -11.41 10.06
N HIS A 57 1.78 -10.90 10.86
CA HIS A 57 1.47 -9.90 11.88
C HIS A 57 1.39 -8.52 11.23
N CYS A 58 0.16 -8.10 10.92
CA CYS A 58 -0.08 -6.79 10.35
C CYS A 58 -0.23 -5.74 11.46
N PRO A 59 0.45 -4.59 11.36
CA PRO A 59 0.16 -3.48 12.26
C PRO A 59 -1.31 -3.03 12.07
N PRO A 60 -1.95 -2.46 13.10
CA PRO A 60 -3.31 -1.96 12.98
C PRO A 60 -3.44 -1.01 11.79
N CYS A 61 -4.23 -1.41 10.80
CA CYS A 61 -4.57 -0.54 9.70
C CYS A 61 -5.58 0.48 10.21
N LYS A 62 -5.24 1.77 10.22
CA LYS A 62 -6.26 2.81 10.35
C LYS A 62 -6.94 2.89 8.98
N PRO A 63 -8.16 2.36 8.80
CA PRO A 63 -8.84 2.53 7.53
C PRO A 63 -8.90 4.03 7.23
N ALA A 64 -8.59 4.41 6.00
CA ALA A 64 -8.92 5.72 5.49
C ALA A 64 -10.45 5.83 5.56
N THR A 65 -10.98 6.29 6.68
CA THR A 65 -12.42 6.43 6.84
C THR A 65 -12.95 7.28 5.69
N ASN A 66 -14.00 6.85 4.97
CA ASN A 66 -14.74 7.69 4.03
C ASN A 66 -15.24 9.01 4.67
N LYS A 67 -15.15 9.11 6.01
CA LYS A 67 -15.13 10.35 6.80
C LYS A 67 -13.88 11.21 6.52
N LEU A 68 -13.55 11.46 5.25
CA LEU A 68 -12.82 12.66 4.88
C LEU A 68 -13.64 13.85 5.40
N ASN A 69 -12.99 14.81 6.05
CA ASN A 69 -13.66 16.00 6.56
C ASN A 69 -12.77 17.21 6.33
N TYR A 70 -13.33 18.40 6.54
CA TYR A 70 -12.65 19.65 6.26
C TYR A 70 -11.34 19.83 7.03
N LYS A 71 -11.33 19.48 8.32
CA LYS A 71 -10.12 19.50 9.16
C LYS A 71 -9.04 18.54 8.65
N LYS A 72 -9.42 17.34 8.19
CA LYS A 72 -8.50 16.35 7.61
C LYS A 72 -7.93 16.83 6.28
N PHE A 73 -8.75 17.46 5.44
CA PHE A 73 -8.34 18.00 4.15
C PHE A 73 -7.34 19.16 4.30
N CYS A 74 -7.67 20.20 5.08
CA CYS A 74 -6.79 21.36 5.31
C CYS A 74 -5.45 21.02 6.02
N ARG A 75 -5.36 19.90 6.75
CA ARG A 75 -4.14 19.48 7.49
C ARG A 75 -3.10 18.77 6.63
N ARG A 76 -3.37 18.63 5.33
CA ARG A 76 -2.53 17.95 4.33
C ARG A 76 -1.79 18.97 3.49
N ASP A 77 -0.61 18.58 3.03
CA ASP A 77 0.23 19.46 2.21
C ASP A 77 -0.11 19.30 0.73
N TYR A 78 -0.68 18.16 0.35
CA TYR A 78 -1.21 17.90 -0.98
C TYR A 78 -2.45 17.00 -0.91
N ALA A 79 -3.32 17.16 -1.90
CA ALA A 79 -4.37 16.21 -2.24
C ALA A 79 -4.40 16.04 -3.76
N ILE A 80 -4.39 14.80 -4.26
CA ILE A 80 -4.36 14.51 -5.70
C ILE A 80 -5.40 13.46 -6.07
N SER A 81 -5.99 13.56 -7.25
CA SER A 81 -6.62 12.40 -7.90
C SER A 81 -5.59 11.75 -8.81
N ALA A 82 -5.43 10.43 -8.66
CA ALA A 82 -4.46 9.69 -9.45
C ALA A 82 -4.99 8.31 -9.82
N GLN A 83 -4.76 7.93 -11.07
CA GLN A 83 -5.00 6.58 -11.55
C GLN A 83 -3.75 5.74 -11.33
N VAL A 84 -3.92 4.50 -10.88
CA VAL A 84 -2.81 3.57 -10.65
C VAL A 84 -2.54 2.78 -11.93
N ILE A 85 -1.37 2.96 -12.52
CA ILE A 85 -0.96 2.31 -13.77
C ILE A 85 -0.32 0.94 -13.49
N SER A 86 0.63 0.88 -12.56
CA SER A 86 1.34 -0.36 -12.21
C SER A 86 1.86 -0.33 -10.77
N LYS A 87 2.32 -1.50 -10.27
CA LYS A 87 2.98 -1.64 -8.96
C LYS A 87 4.19 -2.57 -9.06
N GLU A 88 5.26 -2.23 -8.35
CA GLU A 88 6.51 -2.99 -8.28
C GLU A 88 7.00 -3.04 -6.83
N VAL A 89 7.58 -4.16 -6.39
CA VAL A 89 8.18 -4.27 -5.05
C VAL A 89 9.69 -4.08 -5.17
N ILE A 90 10.24 -3.06 -4.52
CA ILE A 90 11.65 -2.67 -4.58
C ILE A 90 12.15 -2.43 -3.17
N ASN A 91 13.14 -3.21 -2.71
CA ASN A 91 13.87 -2.99 -1.45
C ASN A 91 12.98 -2.75 -0.21
N GLY A 92 11.92 -3.56 -0.04
CA GLY A 92 10.99 -3.41 1.09
C GLY A 92 9.95 -2.28 0.93
N TRP A 93 9.84 -1.71 -0.26
CA TRP A 93 8.83 -0.73 -0.64
C TRP A 93 8.03 -1.22 -1.83
N VAL A 94 6.80 -0.73 -1.94
CA VAL A 94 5.99 -0.87 -3.15
C VAL A 94 5.97 0.49 -3.83
N LYS A 95 6.48 0.50 -5.06
CA LYS A 95 6.44 1.64 -5.98
C LYS A 95 5.21 1.49 -6.85
N PHE A 96 4.28 2.43 -6.76
CA PHE A 96 3.15 2.55 -7.66
C PHE A 96 3.48 3.59 -8.72
N ARG A 97 3.26 3.25 -9.99
CA ARG A 97 3.26 4.23 -11.08
C ARG A 97 1.87 4.85 -11.16
N LEU A 98 1.80 6.16 -11.00
CA LEU A 98 0.55 6.92 -10.99
C LEU A 98 0.45 7.82 -12.21
N LEU A 99 -0.76 8.00 -12.73
CA LEU A 99 -1.12 9.13 -13.60
C LEU A 99 -1.93 10.14 -12.77
N ILE A 100 -1.32 11.26 -12.40
CA ILE A 100 -1.98 12.32 -11.66
C ILE A 100 -2.89 13.11 -12.60
N ARG A 101 -4.21 13.03 -12.36
CA ARG A 101 -5.25 13.71 -13.14
C ARG A 101 -5.49 15.11 -12.59
N ASP A 102 -5.73 15.21 -11.29
CA ASP A 102 -6.03 16.46 -10.62
C ASP A 102 -5.29 16.67 -9.32
N THR A 103 -5.28 17.93 -8.95
CA THR A 103 -4.37 18.52 -7.99
C THR A 103 -5.15 19.53 -7.18
N PHE A 104 -5.44 19.17 -5.94
CA PHE A 104 -6.33 19.88 -5.03
C PHE A 104 -5.48 20.37 -3.83
N ASN A 105 -5.58 21.64 -3.47
CA ASN A 105 -4.76 22.37 -2.49
C ASN A 105 -3.45 22.95 -3.05
N ARG A 106 -3.40 24.29 -3.15
CA ARG A 106 -2.33 25.10 -3.78
C ARG A 106 -1.48 25.88 -2.78
N ASN A 107 -1.49 25.55 -1.49
CA ASN A 107 -0.89 26.42 -0.46
C ASN A 107 0.59 26.13 -0.13
N ASN A 108 1.36 25.54 -1.05
CA ASN A 108 2.80 25.29 -0.84
C ASN A 108 3.56 25.17 -2.18
N ASN A 109 4.82 25.65 -2.23
CA ASN A 109 5.68 25.66 -3.43
C ASN A 109 6.10 24.27 -3.91
N TYR A 110 5.94 23.24 -3.08
CA TYR A 110 6.19 21.85 -3.43
C TYR A 110 4.83 21.19 -3.55
N PHE A 111 4.38 20.96 -4.78
CA PHE A 111 3.09 20.35 -5.06
C PHE A 111 3.28 19.27 -6.14
N PRO A 112 2.62 18.09 -6.06
CA PRO A 112 2.84 17.04 -7.05
C PRO A 112 2.31 17.49 -8.42
N ARG A 113 3.18 17.58 -9.42
CA ARG A 113 2.80 17.93 -10.80
C ARG A 113 1.81 16.92 -11.42
N ARG A 114 0.94 17.39 -12.31
CA ARG A 114 0.12 16.50 -13.15
C ARG A 114 1.02 15.63 -14.04
N GLY A 115 0.50 14.47 -14.46
CA GLY A 115 1.24 13.51 -15.27
C GLY A 115 1.78 12.32 -14.47
N GLU A 116 2.75 11.61 -15.04
CA GLU A 116 3.29 10.40 -14.44
C GLU A 116 4.17 10.69 -13.22
N GLN A 117 3.89 10.00 -12.11
CA GLN A 117 4.68 10.08 -10.89
C GLN A 117 4.76 8.74 -10.17
N SER A 118 5.74 8.62 -9.27
CA SER A 118 5.88 7.46 -8.39
C SER A 118 5.27 7.74 -7.02
N LEU A 119 4.50 6.79 -6.50
CA LEU A 119 4.03 6.75 -5.11
C LEU A 119 4.66 5.56 -4.39
N TRP A 120 5.32 5.82 -3.26
CA TRP A 120 6.03 4.84 -2.46
C TRP A 120 5.30 4.54 -1.16
N ILE A 121 5.08 3.27 -0.88
CA ILE A 121 4.47 2.78 0.37
C ILE A 121 5.28 1.60 0.88
N SER A 122 5.52 1.50 2.18
CA SER A 122 6.24 0.35 2.76
C SER A 122 5.53 -0.98 2.42
N SER A 123 6.31 -1.99 2.00
CA SER A 123 5.78 -3.31 1.64
C SER A 123 5.07 -3.99 2.81
N SER A 124 5.56 -3.78 4.04
CA SER A 124 4.94 -4.25 5.28
C SER A 124 3.45 -3.88 5.41
N ARG A 125 3.03 -2.77 4.79
CA ARG A 125 1.65 -2.26 4.83
C ARG A 125 0.83 -2.73 3.64
N VAL A 126 1.41 -2.63 2.44
CA VAL A 126 0.72 -2.99 1.19
C VAL A 126 0.44 -4.49 1.14
N LEU A 127 1.37 -5.33 1.60
CA LEU A 127 1.15 -6.78 1.71
C LEU A 127 0.06 -7.12 2.73
N CYS A 128 -0.11 -6.29 3.75
CA CYS A 128 -1.22 -6.34 4.69
C CYS A 128 -2.53 -5.75 4.15
N ASN A 129 -2.63 -5.52 2.83
CA ASN A 129 -3.79 -4.91 2.18
C ASN A 129 -4.17 -3.54 2.79
N CYS A 130 -3.17 -2.75 3.21
CA CYS A 130 -3.38 -1.45 3.85
C CYS A 130 -2.42 -0.40 3.28
N PRO A 131 -2.90 0.60 2.50
CA PRO A 131 -4.24 0.72 1.93
C PRO A 131 -4.52 -0.31 0.81
N ARG A 132 -5.79 -0.63 0.57
CA ARG A 132 -6.24 -1.52 -0.52
C ARG A 132 -6.21 -0.80 -1.87
N ILE A 133 -5.02 -0.71 -2.47
CA ILE A 133 -4.82 -0.07 -3.77
C ILE A 133 -4.83 -1.13 -4.88
N LYS A 134 -5.65 -0.92 -5.91
CA LYS A 134 -5.76 -1.78 -7.09
C LYS A 134 -5.25 -1.04 -8.32
N VAL A 135 -4.59 -1.77 -9.21
CA VAL A 135 -4.18 -1.26 -10.53
C VAL A 135 -5.43 -0.99 -11.39
N GLY A 136 -5.38 0.04 -12.23
CA GLY A 136 -6.48 0.48 -13.09
C GLY A 136 -7.52 1.37 -12.39
N ARG A 137 -7.51 1.43 -11.06
CA ARG A 137 -8.45 2.25 -10.26
C ARG A 137 -7.90 3.66 -10.01
N GLN A 138 -8.81 4.59 -9.79
CA GLN A 138 -8.52 5.96 -9.43
C GLN A 138 -8.70 6.17 -7.92
N TYR A 139 -7.83 6.96 -7.32
CA TYR A 139 -7.83 7.24 -5.89
C TYR A 139 -7.60 8.71 -5.60
N LEU A 140 -8.23 9.19 -4.53
CA LEU A 140 -7.80 10.39 -3.84
C LEU A 140 -6.65 10.03 -2.90
N VAL A 141 -5.49 10.67 -3.09
CA VAL A 141 -4.32 10.52 -2.21
C VAL A 141 -4.10 11.85 -1.49
N LEU A 142 -4.14 11.83 -0.15
CA LEU A 142 -3.75 12.97 0.69
C LEU A 142 -2.58 12.61 1.57
N GLY A 143 -1.60 13.51 1.66
CA GLY A 143 -0.42 13.27 2.46
C GLY A 143 0.26 14.53 2.97
N ARG A 144 1.48 14.33 3.43
CA ARG A 144 2.42 15.38 3.80
C ARG A 144 3.71 15.12 3.05
N PHE A 145 4.44 16.18 2.73
CA PHE A 145 5.76 15.99 2.15
C PHE A 145 6.70 15.46 3.22
N ASP A 146 7.44 14.43 2.84
CA ASP A 146 8.59 13.98 3.61
C ASP A 146 9.83 14.52 2.89
N LYS A 147 10.48 15.52 3.48
CA LYS A 147 11.67 16.17 2.88
C LYS A 147 12.94 15.34 3.10
N ASN A 148 12.88 14.31 3.94
CA ASN A 148 14.07 13.63 4.45
C ASN A 148 14.47 12.41 3.59
N ASP A 149 13.65 11.99 2.63
CA ASP A 149 13.93 10.81 1.80
C ASP A 149 14.28 11.21 0.35
N LEU A 150 15.51 11.71 0.17
CA LEU A 150 16.07 12.03 -1.15
C LEU A 150 16.33 10.77 -2.00
N SER A 151 16.31 9.57 -1.40
CA SER A 151 16.62 8.32 -2.08
C SER A 151 15.51 7.82 -3.01
N ARG A 152 14.29 8.37 -2.86
CA ARG A 152 13.10 7.93 -3.61
C ARG A 152 12.46 9.09 -4.37
N PRO A 153 12.70 9.22 -5.68
CA PRO A 153 12.03 10.25 -6.47
C PRO A 153 10.52 9.98 -6.48
N GLY A 154 9.73 10.97 -6.06
CA GLY A 154 8.27 10.93 -6.07
C GLY A 154 7.63 11.19 -4.70
N ILE A 155 6.42 10.65 -4.53
CA ILE A 155 5.58 10.86 -3.35
C ILE A 155 5.78 9.69 -2.39
N VAL A 156 6.19 9.95 -1.15
CA VAL A 156 6.27 8.91 -0.11
C VAL A 156 5.06 9.01 0.81
N LEU A 157 4.29 7.92 0.93
CA LEU A 157 3.11 7.87 1.77
C LEU A 157 3.39 7.18 3.11
N ASN A 158 3.48 7.99 4.16
CA ASN A 158 3.68 7.50 5.53
C ASN A 158 2.36 7.11 6.23
N GLN A 159 2.45 6.82 7.52
CA GLN A 159 1.30 6.39 8.33
C GLN A 159 0.16 7.40 8.46
N LYS A 160 0.44 8.67 8.19
CA LYS A 160 -0.55 9.73 8.23
C LYS A 160 -1.25 9.85 6.88
N GLY A 161 -0.72 9.28 5.79
CA GLY A 161 -1.32 9.33 4.47
C GLY A 161 -2.73 8.75 4.43
N VAL A 162 -3.56 9.25 3.52
CA VAL A 162 -4.94 8.82 3.32
C VAL A 162 -5.10 8.47 1.85
N VAL A 163 -5.62 7.27 1.57
CA VAL A 163 -5.94 6.81 0.22
C VAL A 163 -7.39 6.35 0.24
N VAL A 164 -8.22 6.97 -0.60
CA VAL A 164 -9.65 6.63 -0.72
C VAL A 164 -9.92 6.37 -2.19
N GLU A 165 -10.62 5.28 -2.49
CA GLU A 165 -11.04 4.97 -3.86
C GLU A 165 -11.95 6.08 -4.37
N TRP A 166 -11.75 6.47 -5.63
CA TRP A 166 -12.48 7.56 -6.24
C TRP A 166 -13.88 7.13 -6.65
N ASP A 167 -14.87 7.95 -6.29
CA ASP A 167 -16.27 7.84 -6.72
C ASP A 167 -16.89 9.24 -6.83
N ASP A 168 -18.12 9.31 -7.36
CA ASP A 168 -18.82 10.57 -7.60
C ASP A 168 -19.16 11.32 -6.30
N GLU A 169 -19.46 10.59 -5.23
CA GLU A 169 -19.77 11.18 -3.93
C GLU A 169 -18.54 11.81 -3.28
N LEU A 170 -17.39 11.17 -3.39
CA LEU A 170 -16.10 11.72 -2.99
C LEU A 170 -15.75 12.94 -3.84
N HIS A 171 -16.00 12.90 -5.16
CA HIS A 171 -15.77 14.06 -6.03
C HIS A 171 -16.61 15.26 -5.58
N LYS A 172 -17.93 15.10 -5.42
CA LYS A 172 -18.83 16.14 -4.90
C LYS A 172 -18.35 16.67 -3.54
N LYS A 173 -17.86 15.77 -2.68
CA LYS A 173 -17.33 16.13 -1.36
C LYS A 173 -16.05 16.96 -1.45
N ILE A 174 -15.11 16.61 -2.33
CA ILE A 174 -13.89 17.40 -2.57
C ILE A 174 -14.26 18.80 -3.07
N LEU A 175 -15.19 18.92 -4.01
CA LEU A 175 -15.65 20.23 -4.50
C LEU A 175 -16.20 21.12 -3.38
N LYS A 176 -17.02 20.55 -2.47
CA LYS A 176 -17.51 21.26 -1.27
C LYS A 176 -16.37 21.70 -0.33
N LEU A 177 -15.33 20.88 -0.19
CA LEU A 177 -14.16 21.18 0.64
C LEU A 177 -13.32 22.31 0.03
N LEU A 178 -13.07 22.27 -1.28
CA LEU A 178 -12.37 23.32 -2.02
C LEU A 178 -13.09 24.67 -1.94
N LYS A 179 -14.42 24.68 -2.06
CA LYS A 179 -15.23 25.89 -1.90
C LYS A 179 -15.16 26.48 -0.50
N LYS A 180 -15.01 25.65 0.55
CA LYS A 180 -14.76 26.14 1.91
C LYS A 180 -13.33 26.64 2.09
N GLU A 181 -12.35 25.97 1.50
CA GLU A 181 -10.94 26.39 1.52
C GLU A 181 -10.75 27.75 0.84
N SER A 182 -11.35 27.99 -0.34
CA SER A 182 -11.26 29.28 -1.04
C SER A 182 -11.86 30.45 -0.26
N ARG A 183 -12.76 30.19 0.69
CA ARG A 183 -13.31 31.17 1.63
C ARG A 183 -12.41 31.43 2.85
N GLY A 184 -11.18 30.90 2.86
CA GLY A 184 -10.20 31.11 3.94
C GLY A 184 -10.56 30.38 5.24
N GLN A 185 -11.50 29.45 5.24
CA GLN A 185 -12.02 28.86 6.47
C GLN A 185 -11.12 27.76 7.06
N CYS A 186 -9.96 27.48 6.46
CA CYS A 186 -9.12 26.37 6.92
C CYS A 186 -8.61 26.69 8.33
N PRO A 187 -8.76 25.76 9.31
CA PRO A 187 -8.30 26.00 10.67
C PRO A 187 -6.80 26.29 10.69
N VAL A 188 -6.39 27.35 11.37
CA VAL A 188 -4.98 27.70 11.55
C VAL A 188 -4.22 26.49 12.10
N ARG A 189 -3.12 26.11 11.43
CA ARG A 189 -2.25 25.03 11.88
C ARG A 189 -1.52 25.49 13.14
N ARG A 190 -2.04 25.20 14.33
CA ARG A 190 -1.27 25.36 15.58
C ARG A 190 0.01 24.52 15.46
N ARG A 191 1.18 25.16 15.35
CA ARG A 191 2.47 24.49 15.51
C ARG A 191 2.49 23.96 16.94
N ARG A 192 2.65 22.65 17.12
CA ARG A 192 3.01 22.13 18.44
C ARG A 192 4.46 22.58 18.65
N LEU A 193 4.66 23.46 19.64
CA LEU A 193 5.96 23.71 20.25
C LEU A 193 6.45 22.41 20.89
#